data_AF-A0A2T4B5A2-F1
#
_entry.id   AF-A0A2T4B5A2-F1
#
_cell.length_a   1.000
_cell.length_b   1.000
_cell.length_c   1.000
_cell.angle_alpha   90.00
_cell.angle_beta   90.00
_cell.angle_gamma   90.00
#
_symmetry.space_group_name_H-M   'P 1'
#
loop_
_entity.id
_entity.type
_entity.pdbx_description
1 polymer ?
#
loop_
_entity_poly.entity_id
_entity_poly.type
_entity_poly.pdbx_seq_one_letter_code
_entity_poly.pdbx_strand_id
1 'polypeptide(L)'
;MLFVNAIWLFLAATSASASSSSSSSPSFTWHWRNNPGVKPVSPLGRTVTIDVPPDTDIWRPALSKHNFTAPYLYTAVPASRFQSVQVTVTAPWKTLYDQGGLVLSFPNKHNSPNRERFIKAGIELNDGAPALGVVATDILSDWSLSPIITEQQPQTTGENAKATILVERDGTDAWVYVLENQGSTRRALRQVIWAFNEDDAQGLAREVEVGIYGAKPTEESGEGHARDGIAVTFSGFALEIV
;
A
#
# COMPACT_ATOMS: atom_id res chain seq x y z
N MET A 1 -13.52 85.24 -2.01
CA MET A 1 -14.89 84.75 -2.29
C MET A 1 -14.73 83.45 -3.09
N LEU A 2 -15.10 82.24 -2.68
CA LEU A 2 -15.81 81.68 -1.54
C LEU A 2 -15.32 80.22 -1.39
N PHE A 3 -15.14 79.80 -0.14
CA PHE A 3 -15.35 78.48 0.49
C PHE A 3 -14.81 77.15 -0.06
N VAL A 4 -14.13 76.50 0.88
CA VAL A 4 -13.65 75.12 1.03
C VAL A 4 -14.81 74.11 0.99
N ASN A 5 -14.58 72.91 0.43
CA ASN A 5 -15.20 71.68 0.92
C ASN A 5 -14.31 70.48 0.57
N ALA A 6 -13.52 70.03 1.55
CA ALA A 6 -12.82 68.75 1.50
C ALA A 6 -13.75 67.67 2.08
N ILE A 7 -14.22 66.76 1.23
CA ILE A 7 -14.97 65.58 1.64
C ILE A 7 -13.94 64.49 1.98
N TRP A 8 -13.86 64.12 3.26
CA TRP A 8 -13.11 62.95 3.69
C TRP A 8 -13.96 61.70 3.45
N LEU A 9 -13.56 60.86 2.49
CA LEU A 9 -14.12 59.52 2.31
C LEU A 9 -13.43 58.58 3.30
N PHE A 10 -14.12 58.19 4.37
CA PHE A 10 -13.67 57.08 5.22
C PHE A 10 -13.98 55.76 4.52
N LEU A 11 -12.96 55.09 3.96
CA LEU A 11 -13.06 53.68 3.59
C LEU A 11 -13.01 52.85 4.87
N ALA A 12 -14.14 52.28 5.28
CA ALA A 12 -14.16 51.23 6.29
C ALA A 12 -13.60 49.95 5.68
N ALA A 13 -12.39 49.56 6.06
CA ALA A 13 -11.82 48.26 5.72
C ALA A 13 -12.50 47.19 6.58
N THR A 14 -13.49 46.49 6.02
CA THR A 14 -14.03 45.26 6.63
C THR A 14 -13.02 44.13 6.44
N SER A 15 -12.27 43.82 7.49
CA SER A 15 -11.44 42.62 7.56
C SER A 15 -12.35 41.38 7.63
N ALA A 16 -12.48 40.66 6.51
CA ALA A 16 -13.07 39.33 6.51
C ALA A 16 -12.07 38.38 7.17
N SER A 17 -12.35 37.98 8.41
CA SER A 17 -11.63 36.90 9.09
C SER A 17 -11.95 35.59 8.36
N ALA A 18 -10.99 35.09 7.59
CA ALA A 18 -11.03 33.73 7.04
C ALA A 18 -11.00 32.74 8.21
N SER A 19 -12.15 32.14 8.51
CA SER A 19 -12.22 31.00 9.41
C SER A 19 -11.50 29.83 8.75
N SER A 20 -10.27 29.56 9.18
CA SER A 20 -9.57 28.32 8.85
C SER A 20 -10.34 27.17 9.49
N SER A 21 -11.20 26.50 8.71
CA SER A 21 -11.75 25.21 9.10
C SER A 21 -10.58 24.23 9.19
N SER A 22 -10.14 23.92 10.41
CA SER A 22 -9.23 22.80 10.63
C SER A 22 -9.99 21.52 10.29
N SER A 23 -9.89 21.06 9.03
CA SER A 23 -10.31 19.71 8.67
C SER A 23 -9.43 18.76 9.48
N SER A 24 -9.98 18.17 10.55
CA SER A 24 -9.31 17.08 11.24
C SER A 24 -9.11 15.96 10.22
N SER A 25 -7.86 15.63 9.91
CA SER A 25 -7.56 14.46 9.09
C SER A 25 -8.27 13.24 9.66
N PRO A 26 -8.83 12.35 8.82
CA PRO A 26 -9.49 11.15 9.32
C PRO A 26 -8.52 10.36 10.22
N SER A 27 -8.98 10.02 11.43
CA SER A 27 -8.21 9.17 12.34
C SER A 27 -8.48 7.72 11.98
N PHE A 28 -7.45 7.00 11.54
CA PHE A 28 -7.51 5.58 11.22
C PHE A 28 -7.13 4.71 12.42
N THR A 29 -7.87 3.64 12.66
CA THR A 29 -7.49 2.59 13.61
C THR A 29 -6.64 1.55 12.89
N TRP A 30 -5.47 1.26 13.45
CA TRP A 30 -4.49 0.33 12.86
C TRP A 30 -4.48 -1.01 13.57
N HIS A 31 -4.33 -2.08 12.80
CA HIS A 31 -4.38 -3.46 13.25
C HIS A 31 -3.19 -4.25 12.68
N TRP A 32 -2.71 -5.22 13.45
CA TRP A 32 -1.79 -6.23 12.96
C TRP A 32 -2.54 -7.51 12.68
N ARG A 33 -2.25 -8.12 11.53
CA ARG A 33 -2.45 -9.55 11.28
C ARG A 33 -1.07 -10.21 11.22
N ASN A 34 -0.94 -11.36 11.88
CA ASN A 34 0.29 -12.18 11.91
C ASN A 34 1.56 -11.45 12.42
N ASN A 35 1.44 -10.53 13.38
CA ASN A 35 2.59 -9.92 14.04
C ASN A 35 2.39 -9.85 15.57
N PRO A 36 2.39 -11.01 16.25
CA PRO A 36 2.02 -11.09 17.66
C PRO A 36 3.03 -10.33 18.56
N GLY A 37 2.53 -9.72 19.64
CA GLY A 37 3.37 -9.01 20.62
C GLY A 37 3.81 -7.61 20.20
N VAL A 38 3.59 -7.20 18.94
CA VAL A 38 3.89 -5.86 18.44
C VAL A 38 2.62 -5.00 18.48
N LYS A 39 2.72 -3.78 19.02
CA LYS A 39 1.59 -2.83 19.01
C LYS A 39 1.43 -2.21 17.61
N PRO A 40 0.21 -2.11 17.06
CA PRO A 40 -0.01 -1.40 15.81
C PRO A 40 0.38 0.07 15.92
N VAL A 41 0.96 0.61 14.85
CA VAL A 41 1.31 2.03 14.72
C VAL A 41 0.69 2.57 13.43
N SER A 42 0.36 3.86 13.39
CA SER A 42 0.00 4.48 12.11
C SER A 42 1.25 4.69 11.26
N PRO A 43 1.29 4.24 9.99
CA PRO A 43 2.36 4.55 9.04
C PRO A 43 2.26 5.96 8.44
N LEU A 44 1.18 6.70 8.69
CA LEU A 44 1.00 8.06 8.16
C LEU A 44 2.04 9.02 8.73
N GLY A 45 2.71 9.74 7.82
CA GLY A 45 3.72 10.75 8.18
C GLY A 45 4.95 10.19 8.89
N ARG A 46 5.23 8.88 8.76
CA ARG A 46 6.41 8.26 9.37
C ARG A 46 6.99 7.10 8.57
N THR A 47 8.19 6.71 8.97
CA THR A 47 8.83 5.47 8.54
C THR A 47 8.44 4.34 9.49
N VAL A 48 8.12 3.16 8.95
CA VAL A 48 7.83 1.93 9.69
C VAL A 48 8.72 0.82 9.16
N THR A 49 9.32 0.04 10.06
CA THR A 49 10.08 -1.17 9.69
C THR A 49 9.38 -2.38 10.29
N ILE A 50 9.25 -3.44 9.49
CA ILE A 50 8.69 -4.72 9.88
C ILE A 50 9.82 -5.74 9.88
N ASP A 51 10.08 -6.35 11.02
CA ASP A 51 10.95 -7.53 11.11
C ASP A 51 10.12 -8.75 10.69
N VAL A 52 10.29 -9.15 9.44
CA VAL A 52 9.52 -10.23 8.83
C VAL A 52 10.15 -11.57 9.17
N PRO A 53 9.43 -12.49 9.84
CA PRO A 53 9.95 -13.82 10.11
C PRO A 53 9.96 -14.69 8.84
N PRO A 54 10.79 -15.75 8.80
CA PRO A 54 10.75 -16.77 7.74
C PRO A 54 9.40 -17.51 7.72
N ASP A 55 9.21 -18.37 6.73
CA ASP A 55 8.00 -19.19 6.54
C ASP A 55 6.70 -18.36 6.39
N THR A 56 6.81 -17.15 5.84
CA THR A 56 5.68 -16.24 5.67
C THR A 56 5.36 -15.94 4.21
N ASP A 57 4.07 -15.92 3.86
CA ASP A 57 3.61 -15.60 2.52
C ASP A 57 2.14 -15.14 2.48
N ILE A 58 1.77 -14.47 1.40
CA ILE A 58 0.38 -14.13 1.02
C ILE A 58 0.15 -14.66 -0.40
N TRP A 59 -0.46 -15.84 -0.52
CA TRP A 59 -0.59 -16.58 -1.77
C TRP A 59 -1.68 -17.65 -1.68
N ARG A 60 -2.38 -17.91 -2.79
CA ARG A 60 -3.39 -18.96 -2.90
C ARG A 60 -3.19 -19.78 -4.18
N PRO A 61 -2.42 -20.89 -4.13
CA PRO A 61 -2.13 -21.71 -5.30
C PRO A 61 -3.24 -22.71 -5.65
N ALA A 62 -4.14 -23.03 -4.72
CA ALA A 62 -5.19 -24.01 -4.91
C ALA A 62 -6.38 -23.74 -3.98
N LEU A 63 -7.54 -24.31 -4.28
CA LEU A 63 -8.75 -24.16 -3.45
C LEU A 63 -8.58 -24.71 -2.02
N SER A 64 -7.69 -25.68 -1.83
CA SER A 64 -7.37 -26.29 -0.54
C SER A 64 -6.25 -25.58 0.23
N LYS A 65 -5.58 -24.58 -0.37
CA LYS A 65 -4.41 -23.92 0.22
C LYS A 65 -4.52 -22.40 0.14
N HIS A 66 -4.52 -21.75 1.29
CA HIS A 66 -4.56 -20.29 1.42
C HIS A 66 -3.50 -19.85 2.42
N ASN A 67 -2.40 -19.30 1.91
CA ASN A 67 -1.35 -18.70 2.73
C ASN A 67 -1.71 -17.22 2.91
N PHE A 68 -1.94 -16.82 4.16
CA PHE A 68 -1.97 -15.41 4.56
C PHE A 68 -1.31 -15.33 5.93
N THR A 69 -0.01 -15.64 5.96
CA THR A 69 0.79 -15.80 7.18
C THR A 69 1.77 -14.64 7.41
N ALA A 70 1.97 -13.79 6.39
CA ALA A 70 2.83 -12.62 6.49
C ALA A 70 2.30 -11.56 7.47
N PRO A 71 3.20 -10.86 8.21
CA PRO A 71 2.85 -9.65 8.95
C PRO A 71 2.19 -8.62 8.04
N TYR A 72 1.01 -8.14 8.45
CA TYR A 72 0.22 -7.16 7.72
C TYR A 72 -0.31 -6.09 8.68
N LEU A 73 0.17 -4.86 8.53
CA LEU A 73 -0.28 -3.69 9.29
C LEU A 73 -1.28 -2.90 8.46
N TYR A 74 -2.52 -2.81 8.92
CA TYR A 74 -3.61 -2.31 8.09
C TYR A 74 -4.62 -1.46 8.86
N THR A 75 -5.40 -0.70 8.10
CA THR A 75 -6.65 -0.09 8.56
C THR A 75 -7.78 -0.53 7.64
N ALA A 76 -9.03 -0.47 8.11
CA ALA A 76 -10.20 -0.82 7.33
C ALA A 76 -10.98 0.44 6.96
N VAL A 77 -11.38 0.55 5.69
CA VAL A 77 -12.23 1.65 5.19
C VAL A 77 -13.38 1.08 4.35
N PRO A 78 -14.54 1.77 4.27
CA PRO A 78 -15.56 1.40 3.30
C PRO A 78 -14.97 1.41 1.89
N ALA A 79 -15.15 0.33 1.14
CA ALA A 79 -14.61 0.20 -0.22
C ALA A 79 -15.13 1.32 -1.13
N SER A 80 -16.38 1.75 -0.91
CA SER A 80 -17.01 2.88 -1.60
C SER A 80 -16.30 4.22 -1.39
N ARG A 81 -15.53 4.38 -0.30
CA ARG A 81 -14.79 5.60 0.05
C ARG A 81 -13.31 5.53 -0.29
N PHE A 82 -12.75 4.35 -0.56
CA PHE A 82 -11.34 4.22 -0.92
C PHE A 82 -11.07 4.93 -2.27
N GLN A 83 -10.02 5.77 -2.31
CA GLN A 83 -9.57 6.44 -3.52
C GLN A 83 -8.19 5.95 -3.95
N SER A 84 -7.19 6.05 -3.08
CA SER A 84 -5.83 5.62 -3.39
C SER A 84 -5.05 5.24 -2.15
N VAL A 85 -4.03 4.38 -2.30
CA VAL A 85 -3.00 4.15 -1.30
C VAL A 85 -1.64 4.10 -1.98
N GLN A 86 -0.63 4.68 -1.36
CA GLN A 86 0.75 4.53 -1.80
C GLN A 86 1.70 4.24 -0.63
N VAL A 87 2.82 3.61 -0.94
CA VAL A 87 3.96 3.49 -0.03
C VAL A 87 5.25 3.32 -0.81
N THR A 88 6.34 3.83 -0.25
CA THR A 88 7.69 3.50 -0.70
C THR A 88 8.29 2.40 0.16
N VAL A 89 8.75 1.32 -0.46
CA VAL A 89 9.31 0.13 0.20
C VAL A 89 10.77 -0.10 -0.19
N THR A 90 11.57 -0.57 0.77
CA THR A 90 12.97 -0.99 0.60
C THR A 90 13.35 -2.03 1.65
N ALA A 91 14.27 -2.93 1.32
CA ALA A 91 14.83 -3.92 2.25
C ALA A 91 16.17 -4.46 1.70
N PRO A 92 16.99 -5.14 2.51
CA PRO A 92 18.17 -5.85 2.02
C PRO A 92 17.76 -7.16 1.31
N TRP A 93 17.09 -7.04 0.17
CA TRP A 93 16.60 -8.18 -0.64
C TRP A 93 17.74 -9.13 -0.96
N LYS A 94 17.66 -10.37 -0.47
CA LYS A 94 18.79 -11.32 -0.60
C LYS A 94 18.34 -12.76 -0.83
N THR A 95 17.17 -13.15 -0.33
CA THR A 95 16.66 -14.52 -0.43
C THR A 95 15.54 -14.58 -1.44
N LEU A 96 15.49 -15.67 -2.22
CA LEU A 96 14.44 -15.90 -3.20
C LEU A 96 13.06 -15.69 -2.54
N TYR A 97 12.22 -14.87 -3.18
CA TYR A 97 10.91 -14.46 -2.70
C TYR A 97 10.88 -13.58 -1.46
N ASP A 98 11.96 -12.91 -1.04
CA ASP A 98 11.83 -11.79 -0.10
C ASP A 98 10.88 -10.73 -0.69
N GLN A 99 9.89 -10.27 0.10
CA GLN A 99 8.83 -9.38 -0.39
C GLN A 99 8.54 -8.23 0.55
N GLY A 100 8.10 -7.11 -0.02
CA GLY A 100 7.53 -6.00 0.73
C GLY A 100 6.70 -5.06 -0.14
N GLY A 101 5.60 -4.55 0.40
CA GLY A 101 4.79 -3.57 -0.30
C GLY A 101 3.43 -3.31 0.35
N LEU A 102 2.41 -3.14 -0.48
CA LEU A 102 1.02 -2.94 -0.09
C LEU A 102 0.21 -4.23 -0.18
N VAL A 103 -0.80 -4.32 0.68
CA VAL A 103 -1.92 -5.25 0.51
C VAL A 103 -3.22 -4.46 0.56
N LEU A 104 -4.13 -4.77 -0.37
CA LEU A 104 -5.56 -4.48 -0.26
C LEU A 104 -6.27 -5.82 -0.11
N SER A 105 -6.92 -6.07 1.02
CA SER A 105 -7.71 -7.27 1.27
C SER A 105 -9.19 -6.92 1.35
N PHE A 106 -10.02 -7.72 0.69
CA PHE A 106 -11.47 -7.63 0.70
C PHE A 106 -12.00 -8.78 1.56
N PRO A 107 -12.27 -8.54 2.85
CA PRO A 107 -12.51 -9.60 3.81
C PRO A 107 -13.86 -10.28 3.59
N ASN A 108 -13.88 -11.61 3.64
CA ASN A 108 -15.12 -12.39 3.61
C ASN A 108 -15.59 -12.70 5.02
N LYS A 109 -16.16 -11.69 5.71
CA LYS A 109 -16.54 -11.81 7.13
C LYS A 109 -17.74 -12.73 7.40
N HIS A 110 -18.52 -13.06 6.38
CA HIS A 110 -19.85 -13.67 6.58
C HIS A 110 -19.96 -15.12 6.10
N ASN A 111 -19.15 -15.58 5.13
CA ASN A 111 -19.46 -16.82 4.43
C ASN A 111 -18.42 -17.93 4.58
N SER A 112 -17.13 -17.63 4.78
CA SER A 112 -16.10 -18.65 5.03
C SER A 112 -14.76 -18.01 5.42
N PRO A 113 -14.04 -18.54 6.43
CA PRO A 113 -12.64 -18.19 6.63
C PRO A 113 -11.82 -18.57 5.38
N ASN A 114 -10.73 -17.83 5.12
CA ASN A 114 -9.79 -18.06 4.01
C ASN A 114 -10.35 -17.83 2.59
N ARG A 115 -11.44 -17.07 2.48
CA ARG A 115 -12.04 -16.65 1.20
C ARG A 115 -11.99 -15.14 0.97
N GLU A 116 -11.13 -14.40 1.67
CA GLU A 116 -10.86 -13.01 1.28
C GLU A 116 -10.29 -12.94 -0.13
N ARG A 117 -10.59 -11.87 -0.85
CA ARG A 117 -9.79 -11.50 -2.01
C ARG A 117 -8.67 -10.59 -1.57
N PHE A 118 -7.59 -10.55 -2.34
CA PHE A 118 -6.54 -9.61 -2.06
C PHE A 118 -5.76 -9.23 -3.30
N ILE A 119 -5.20 -8.02 -3.25
CA ILE A 119 -4.16 -7.55 -4.15
C ILE A 119 -2.94 -7.29 -3.27
N LYS A 120 -1.80 -7.92 -3.55
CA LYS A 120 -0.51 -7.49 -3.01
C LYS A 120 0.35 -6.92 -4.13
N ALA A 121 1.04 -5.82 -3.86
CA ALA A 121 1.89 -5.16 -4.84
C ALA A 121 3.11 -4.55 -4.15
N GLY A 122 4.29 -4.77 -4.70
CA GLY A 122 5.53 -4.50 -3.99
C GLY A 122 6.79 -4.82 -4.77
N ILE A 123 7.89 -4.91 -4.04
CA ILE A 123 9.13 -5.54 -4.51
C ILE A 123 9.11 -7.01 -4.08
N GLU A 124 9.56 -7.87 -4.98
CA GLU A 124 9.78 -9.30 -4.74
C GLU A 124 11.13 -9.71 -5.36
N LEU A 125 11.99 -10.40 -4.60
CA LEU A 125 13.23 -10.95 -5.15
C LEU A 125 12.92 -12.21 -5.94
N ASN A 126 13.17 -12.19 -7.25
CA ASN A 126 12.96 -13.35 -8.12
C ASN A 126 14.09 -13.46 -9.13
N ASP A 127 14.50 -14.68 -9.47
CA ASP A 127 15.60 -14.94 -10.43
C ASP A 127 16.89 -14.15 -10.13
N GLY A 128 17.20 -13.97 -8.84
CA GLY A 128 18.40 -13.29 -8.37
C GLY A 128 18.36 -11.76 -8.41
N ALA A 129 17.23 -11.13 -8.75
CA ALA A 129 17.09 -9.68 -8.78
C ALA A 129 15.74 -9.19 -8.20
N PRO A 130 15.69 -8.00 -7.58
CA PRO A 130 14.44 -7.40 -7.15
C PRO A 130 13.58 -7.01 -8.37
N ALA A 131 12.31 -7.39 -8.35
CA ALA A 131 11.32 -7.06 -9.36
C ALA A 131 10.07 -6.44 -8.73
N LEU A 132 9.30 -5.69 -9.53
CA LEU A 132 7.98 -5.21 -9.14
C LEU A 132 6.98 -6.36 -9.29
N GLY A 133 6.48 -6.87 -8.18
CA GLY A 133 5.50 -7.95 -8.14
C GLY A 133 4.09 -7.43 -7.92
N VAL A 134 3.12 -7.99 -8.65
CA VAL A 134 1.69 -7.83 -8.36
C VAL A 134 1.03 -9.20 -8.34
N VAL A 135 0.33 -9.49 -7.25
CA VAL A 135 -0.55 -10.65 -7.15
C VAL A 135 -1.98 -10.18 -6.93
N ALA A 136 -2.89 -10.57 -7.81
CA ALA A 136 -4.32 -10.35 -7.69
C ALA A 136 -5.00 -11.70 -7.44
N THR A 137 -5.73 -11.83 -6.34
CA THR A 137 -6.37 -13.08 -5.92
C THR A 137 -7.86 -12.88 -5.75
N ASP A 138 -8.62 -13.36 -6.74
CA ASP A 138 -10.07 -13.59 -6.60
C ASP A 138 -10.30 -15.00 -6.03
N ILE A 139 -10.27 -16.02 -6.88
CA ILE A 139 -10.37 -17.42 -6.47
C ILE A 139 -8.99 -18.01 -6.19
N LEU A 140 -8.04 -17.88 -7.14
CA LEU A 140 -6.64 -18.30 -7.02
C LEU A 140 -5.75 -17.08 -7.29
N SER A 141 -4.49 -17.17 -6.86
CA SER A 141 -3.54 -16.08 -7.07
C SER A 141 -3.00 -16.06 -8.49
N ASP A 142 -3.12 -14.90 -9.14
CA ASP A 142 -2.56 -14.58 -10.44
C ASP A 142 -1.42 -13.57 -10.23
N TRP A 143 -0.21 -13.92 -10.68
CA TRP A 143 1.03 -13.21 -10.41
C TRP A 143 1.64 -12.65 -11.68
N SER A 144 2.20 -11.45 -11.55
CA SER A 144 3.01 -10.83 -12.59
C SER A 144 4.24 -10.14 -12.00
N LEU A 145 5.31 -10.12 -12.78
CA LEU A 145 6.54 -9.44 -12.48
C LEU A 145 6.84 -8.38 -13.55
N SER A 146 7.44 -7.28 -13.13
CA SER A 146 7.93 -6.22 -14.01
C SER A 146 9.29 -5.73 -13.53
N PRO A 147 10.18 -5.29 -14.42
CA PRO A 147 11.48 -4.76 -14.01
C PRO A 147 11.32 -3.45 -13.23
N ILE A 148 12.22 -3.26 -12.26
CA ILE A 148 12.48 -1.94 -11.67
C ILE A 148 13.36 -1.17 -12.66
N ILE A 149 12.88 0.00 -13.10
CA ILE A 149 13.60 0.87 -14.04
C ILE A 149 14.13 2.07 -13.23
N THR A 150 15.42 2.36 -13.31
CA THR A 150 15.99 3.60 -12.76
C THR A 150 16.81 4.30 -13.82
N GLU A 151 16.63 5.63 -13.97
CA GLU A 151 17.34 6.43 -14.98
C GLU A 151 18.88 6.43 -14.80
N GLN A 152 19.37 6.05 -13.62
CA GLN A 152 20.79 6.12 -13.26
C GLN A 152 21.48 4.76 -13.04
N GLN A 153 20.75 3.65 -13.07
CA GLN A 153 21.34 2.32 -12.87
C GLN A 153 20.70 1.28 -13.80
N PRO A 154 21.28 1.03 -14.99
CA PRO A 154 20.97 -0.18 -15.73
C PRO A 154 21.45 -1.35 -14.89
N GLN A 155 20.52 -2.08 -14.26
CA GLN A 155 20.76 -3.18 -13.32
C GLN A 155 21.27 -2.73 -11.93
N THR A 156 20.39 -2.27 -11.05
CA THR A 156 20.64 -2.50 -9.62
C THR A 156 20.45 -3.98 -9.34
N THR A 157 21.55 -4.72 -9.33
CA THR A 157 21.74 -5.97 -8.58
C THR A 157 21.69 -5.71 -7.06
N GLY A 158 20.96 -4.68 -6.63
CA GLY A 158 21.19 -3.97 -5.39
C GLY A 158 20.37 -4.55 -4.25
N GLU A 159 21.08 -5.17 -3.30
CA GLU A 159 20.70 -5.13 -1.89
C GLU A 159 20.21 -3.69 -1.62
N ASN A 160 18.93 -3.50 -1.23
CA ASN A 160 18.28 -2.20 -1.03
C ASN A 160 17.62 -1.51 -2.25
N ALA A 161 17.20 -2.26 -3.27
CA ALA A 161 16.26 -1.71 -4.27
C ALA A 161 15.03 -1.06 -3.59
N LYS A 162 14.56 0.05 -4.15
CA LYS A 162 13.47 0.87 -3.59
C LYS A 162 12.45 1.21 -4.66
N ALA A 163 11.17 1.09 -4.33
CA ALA A 163 10.07 1.42 -5.23
C ALA A 163 8.90 2.06 -4.47
N THR A 164 8.21 2.98 -5.13
CA THR A 164 6.96 3.54 -4.62
C THR A 164 5.80 2.92 -5.38
N ILE A 165 4.96 2.17 -4.67
CA ILE A 165 3.77 1.54 -5.24
C ILE A 165 2.57 2.44 -4.97
N LEU A 166 1.71 2.61 -5.97
CA LEU A 166 0.42 3.28 -5.88
C LEU A 166 -0.67 2.30 -6.31
N VAL A 167 -1.74 2.17 -5.52
CA VAL A 167 -2.97 1.52 -5.93
C VAL A 167 -4.08 2.55 -5.90
N GLU A 168 -4.77 2.76 -7.02
CA GLU A 168 -5.92 3.67 -7.12
C GLU A 168 -7.17 2.94 -7.56
N ARG A 169 -8.32 3.40 -7.08
CA ARG A 169 -9.62 2.95 -7.56
C ARG A 169 -10.07 3.83 -8.72
N ASP A 170 -10.44 3.19 -9.82
CA ASP A 170 -11.08 3.84 -10.97
C ASP A 170 -12.40 3.12 -11.27
N GLY A 171 -13.51 3.75 -10.90
CA GLY A 171 -14.83 3.10 -10.95
C GLY A 171 -14.89 1.84 -10.08
N THR A 172 -15.00 0.67 -10.73
CA THR A 172 -15.02 -0.66 -10.10
C THR A 172 -13.65 -1.33 -10.03
N ASP A 173 -12.63 -0.74 -10.65
CA ASP A 173 -11.35 -1.38 -10.88
C ASP A 173 -10.30 -0.86 -9.91
N ALA A 174 -9.33 -1.72 -9.58
CA ALA A 174 -8.09 -1.28 -8.96
C ALA A 174 -6.98 -1.22 -10.01
N TRP A 175 -6.35 -0.07 -10.16
CA TRP A 175 -5.12 0.06 -10.92
C TRP A 175 -3.91 0.07 -9.99
N VAL A 176 -2.91 -0.73 -10.33
CA VAL A 176 -1.62 -0.80 -9.63
C VAL A 176 -0.56 -0.15 -10.50
N TYR A 177 0.16 0.80 -9.92
CA TYR A 177 1.25 1.55 -10.54
C TYR A 177 2.52 1.47 -9.71
N VAL A 178 3.66 1.66 -10.39
CA VAL A 178 4.88 2.15 -9.77
C VAL A 178 5.02 3.64 -10.07
N LEU A 179 5.36 4.43 -9.06
CA LEU A 179 5.74 5.84 -9.24
C LEU A 179 7.24 5.93 -9.53
N GLU A 180 7.56 6.61 -10.62
CA GLU A 180 8.91 6.79 -11.14
C GLU A 180 9.30 8.27 -11.07
N ASN A 181 10.58 8.56 -11.26
CA ASN A 181 11.10 9.93 -11.32
C ASN A 181 10.64 10.79 -10.13
N GLN A 182 10.81 10.24 -8.92
CA GLN A 182 10.42 10.85 -7.64
C GLN A 182 8.92 11.21 -7.55
N GLY A 183 8.06 10.45 -8.26
CA GLY A 183 6.61 10.66 -8.27
C GLY A 183 6.11 11.57 -9.39
N SER A 184 6.99 12.05 -10.27
CA SER A 184 6.58 12.88 -11.42
C SER A 184 5.96 12.06 -12.56
N THR A 185 6.25 10.77 -12.65
CA THR A 185 5.66 9.85 -13.61
C THR A 185 5.14 8.60 -12.92
N ARG A 186 4.22 7.90 -13.58
CA ARG A 186 3.71 6.60 -13.13
C ARG A 186 3.68 5.61 -14.29
N ARG A 187 3.97 4.34 -14.00
CA ARG A 187 3.90 3.24 -14.97
C ARG A 187 2.93 2.18 -14.47
N ALA A 188 1.97 1.80 -15.33
CA ALA A 188 0.97 0.80 -15.01
C ALA A 188 1.62 -0.58 -14.89
N LEU A 189 1.25 -1.33 -13.84
CA LEU A 189 1.68 -2.70 -13.61
C LEU A 189 0.52 -3.68 -13.79
N ARG A 190 -0.68 -3.34 -13.30
CA ARG A 190 -1.85 -4.22 -13.38
C ARG A 190 -3.15 -3.43 -13.29
N GLN A 191 -4.18 -3.90 -14.00
CA GLN A 191 -5.58 -3.54 -13.77
C GLN A 191 -6.29 -4.76 -13.19
N VAL A 192 -7.09 -4.57 -12.13
CA VAL A 192 -7.82 -5.62 -11.43
C VAL A 192 -9.30 -5.25 -11.37
N ILE A 193 -10.06 -5.78 -12.33
CA ILE A 193 -11.46 -5.36 -12.61
C ILE A 193 -12.49 -5.82 -11.56
N TRP A 194 -12.14 -6.82 -10.74
CA TRP A 194 -13.06 -7.35 -9.73
C TRP A 194 -12.95 -6.63 -8.38
N ALA A 195 -11.94 -5.77 -8.19
CA ALA A 195 -11.53 -5.28 -6.88
C ALA A 195 -12.65 -4.53 -6.13
N PHE A 196 -13.28 -3.57 -6.81
CA PHE A 196 -14.35 -2.73 -6.25
C PHE A 196 -15.69 -2.95 -6.96
N ASN A 197 -15.85 -4.09 -7.64
CA ASN A 197 -17.09 -4.45 -8.30
C ASN A 197 -18.06 -5.08 -7.29
N GLU A 198 -19.15 -4.39 -6.98
CA GLU A 198 -20.23 -4.90 -6.12
C GLU A 198 -21.18 -5.86 -6.86
N ASP A 199 -21.17 -5.85 -8.19
CA ASP A 199 -21.96 -6.71 -9.08
C ASP A 199 -21.16 -7.93 -9.55
N ASP A 200 -20.57 -8.65 -8.61
CA ASP A 200 -19.67 -9.79 -8.85
C ASP A 200 -20.20 -11.11 -8.26
N ALA A 201 -21.45 -11.10 -7.79
CA ALA A 201 -22.13 -12.16 -7.04
C ALA A 201 -21.49 -12.60 -5.71
N GLN A 202 -20.29 -12.11 -5.35
CA GLN A 202 -19.62 -12.44 -4.10
C GLN A 202 -19.85 -11.37 -3.01
N GLY A 203 -20.08 -10.11 -3.40
CA GLY A 203 -20.44 -9.02 -2.50
C GLY A 203 -19.33 -8.65 -1.51
N LEU A 204 -18.07 -8.90 -1.87
CA LEU A 204 -16.90 -8.69 -1.01
C LEU A 204 -16.38 -7.24 -1.06
N ALA A 205 -16.72 -6.49 -2.10
CA ALA A 205 -16.32 -5.09 -2.31
C ALA A 205 -17.06 -4.07 -1.40
N ARG A 206 -17.30 -4.40 -0.13
CA ARG A 206 -17.98 -3.52 0.84
C ARG A 206 -17.00 -2.77 1.74
N GLU A 207 -15.94 -3.46 2.12
CA GLU A 207 -14.87 -2.96 2.97
C GLU A 207 -13.55 -3.37 2.34
N VAL A 208 -12.54 -2.53 2.47
CA VAL A 208 -11.18 -2.87 2.11
C VAL A 208 -10.29 -2.64 3.32
N GLU A 209 -9.57 -3.70 3.70
CA GLU A 209 -8.43 -3.63 4.60
C GLU A 209 -7.22 -3.23 3.76
N VAL A 210 -6.59 -2.11 4.09
CA VAL A 210 -5.48 -1.55 3.31
C VAL A 210 -4.27 -1.26 4.21
N GLY A 211 -3.08 -1.62 3.75
CA GLY A 211 -1.89 -1.45 4.56
C GLY A 211 -0.60 -1.97 3.94
N ILE A 212 0.42 -2.11 4.78
CA ILE A 212 1.77 -2.56 4.42
C ILE A 212 2.02 -3.98 4.89
N TYR A 213 2.78 -4.74 4.11
CA TYR A 213 3.15 -6.12 4.44
C TYR A 213 4.61 -6.39 4.06
N GLY A 214 5.22 -7.38 4.73
CA GLY A 214 6.45 -8.00 4.27
C GLY A 214 6.36 -9.52 4.43
N ALA A 215 6.98 -10.26 3.52
CA ALA A 215 6.95 -11.73 3.52
C ALA A 215 8.32 -12.32 3.21
N LYS A 216 8.61 -13.49 3.77
CA LYS A 216 9.82 -14.27 3.56
C LYS A 216 9.46 -15.76 3.42
N PRO A 217 9.10 -16.22 2.22
CA PRO A 217 8.69 -17.61 1.99
C PRO A 217 9.85 -18.60 2.00
N THR A 218 11.04 -18.17 1.58
CA THR A 218 12.23 -19.03 1.48
C THR A 218 13.13 -18.83 2.69
N GLU A 219 13.56 -19.91 3.31
CA GLU A 219 14.59 -19.91 4.36
C GLU A 219 15.96 -19.49 3.81
N GLU A 220 16.81 -18.88 4.63
CA GLU A 220 18.20 -18.61 4.23
C GLU A 220 19.00 -19.90 4.07
N SER A 221 19.90 -19.91 3.08
CA SER A 221 20.91 -20.96 2.98
C SER A 221 22.03 -20.75 4.02
N GLY A 222 22.50 -21.84 4.62
CA GLY A 222 23.63 -21.83 5.57
C GLY A 222 23.25 -22.40 6.94
N GLU A 223 24.19 -23.06 7.60
CA GLU A 223 23.94 -23.70 8.89
C GLU A 223 23.52 -22.65 9.94
N GLY A 224 22.35 -22.84 10.55
CA GLY A 224 21.80 -21.94 11.57
C GLY A 224 21.04 -20.72 11.07
N HIS A 225 21.05 -20.42 9.77
CA HIS A 225 20.41 -19.21 9.19
C HIS A 225 18.95 -19.40 8.76
N ALA A 226 18.44 -20.64 8.76
CA ALA A 226 17.08 -20.96 8.30
C ALA A 226 15.97 -20.14 8.99
N ARG A 227 16.25 -19.58 10.18
CA ARG A 227 15.31 -18.78 10.96
C ARG A 227 15.49 -17.26 10.85
N ASP A 228 16.44 -16.80 10.04
CA ASP A 228 16.71 -15.38 9.87
C ASP A 228 15.52 -14.70 9.17
N GLY A 229 15.12 -13.56 9.71
CA GLY A 229 14.11 -12.70 9.12
C GLY A 229 14.69 -11.69 8.12
N ILE A 230 13.81 -10.80 7.64
CA ILE A 230 14.21 -9.62 6.85
C ILE A 230 13.53 -8.35 7.40
N ALA A 231 14.31 -7.28 7.54
CA ALA A 231 13.80 -5.98 7.94
C ALA A 231 13.31 -5.20 6.70
N VAL A 232 11.98 -5.10 6.54
CA VAL A 232 11.36 -4.38 5.43
C VAL A 232 10.92 -3.00 5.89
N THR A 233 11.40 -1.96 5.22
CA THR A 233 11.17 -0.56 5.62
C THR A 233 10.23 0.15 4.66
N PHE A 234 9.28 0.87 5.22
CA PHE A 234 8.20 1.58 4.56
C PHE A 234 8.24 3.06 4.91
N SER A 235 8.07 3.92 3.92
CA SER A 235 8.03 5.37 4.08
C SER A 235 7.05 5.98 3.09
N GLY A 236 6.62 7.23 3.32
CA GLY A 236 5.72 7.92 2.39
C GLY A 236 4.37 7.23 2.23
N PHE A 237 3.90 6.53 3.27
CA PHE A 237 2.57 5.93 3.26
C PHE A 237 1.52 7.05 3.23
N ALA A 238 0.64 7.01 2.23
CA ALA A 238 -0.50 7.90 2.11
C ALA A 238 -1.73 7.07 1.73
N LEU A 239 -2.87 7.38 2.35
CA LEU A 239 -4.16 6.75 2.10
C LEU A 239 -5.18 7.87 1.90
N GLU A 240 -5.79 7.91 0.73
CA GLU A 240 -6.82 8.89 0.37
C GLU A 240 -8.20 8.20 0.35
N ILE A 241 -9.16 8.88 0.96
CA ILE A 241 -10.57 8.48 0.97
C ILE A 241 -11.44 9.69 0.63
N VAL A 242 -12.59 9.45 0.00
CA VAL A 242 -13.61 10.47 -0.30
C VAL A 242 -14.66 10.61 0.81
#